data_AF-A0A7M3YIS1-F1
#
_entry.id   AF-A0A7M3YIS1-F1
#
_cell.length_a   1.000
_cell.length_b   1.000
_cell.length_c   1.000
_cell.angle_alpha   90.00
_cell.angle_beta   90.00
_cell.angle_gamma   90.00
#
_symmetry.space_group_name_H-M   'P 1'
#
loop_
_entity.id
_entity.type
_entity.pdbx_description
1 polymer ?
#
loop_
_entity_poly.entity_id
_entity_poly.type
_entity_poly.pdbx_seq_one_letter_code
_entity_poly.pdbx_strand_id
1 'polypeptide(L)'
;MPATVVLGAQWGDEGKGKAIDQLAPQSTWAVRFQGGNNAGHTIVVGDTTLKLHQIPSGVTSRNCNLVLGDGMVIDPWVLDEELSRWEDLTGEKPEGERLFISERASVILPFHKYYDSADKVVGTTGRGIGPAYRDRIERVGIRFTDIEEVLSDSSIIDDTVLRMNKQLQTVGYDKEIQSSELSSQLQWILDRFGSAIKPTGLMVDLALRNGETVLLEGAQGALLDIDQGTYPFVTSSVVGRANATHGAGIHPGHITECFGITKAYCTRVGNGPFPSELSLEEGPGQHMA
;
A
#
# COMPACT_ATOMS: atom_id res chain seq x y z
N MET A 1 -7.96 0.27 -25.48
CA MET A 1 -6.55 0.62 -25.22
C MET A 1 -6.39 0.77 -23.72
N PRO A 2 -5.51 -0.01 -23.09
CA PRO A 2 -5.93 -0.70 -21.87
C PRO A 2 -4.91 -0.54 -20.73
N ALA A 3 -5.35 -0.87 -19.52
CA ALA A 3 -4.47 -0.90 -18.36
C ALA A 3 -3.42 -2.01 -18.50
N THR A 4 -2.19 -1.71 -18.07
CA THR A 4 -1.07 -2.65 -17.98
C THR A 4 -0.78 -2.94 -16.51
N VAL A 5 -0.70 -4.21 -16.14
CA VAL A 5 -0.38 -4.63 -14.76
C VAL A 5 1.07 -5.08 -14.66
N VAL A 6 1.77 -4.67 -13.59
CA VAL A 6 3.09 -5.20 -13.24
C VAL A 6 3.02 -5.88 -11.88
N LEU A 7 3.33 -7.18 -11.82
CA LEU A 7 3.25 -8.02 -10.62
C LEU A 7 4.58 -8.72 -10.35
N GLY A 8 4.79 -9.15 -9.10
CA GLY A 8 5.93 -9.98 -8.71
C GLY A 8 5.54 -11.44 -8.83
N ALA A 9 6.36 -12.27 -9.44
CA ALA A 9 6.07 -13.69 -9.65
C ALA A 9 6.57 -14.59 -8.50
N GLN A 10 7.28 -14.04 -7.50
CA GLN A 10 7.94 -14.79 -6.42
C GLN A 10 7.46 -14.29 -5.05
N TRP A 11 8.35 -14.14 -4.06
CA TRP A 11 8.06 -13.65 -2.70
C TRP A 11 8.37 -12.16 -2.51
N GLY A 12 8.23 -11.35 -3.57
CA GLY A 12 8.60 -9.94 -3.52
C GLY A 12 10.07 -9.70 -3.86
N ASP A 13 10.47 -8.41 -3.84
CA ASP A 13 11.82 -7.95 -4.19
C ASP A 13 12.33 -8.37 -5.59
N GLU A 14 11.44 -8.64 -6.55
CA GLU A 14 11.83 -9.08 -7.90
C GLU A 14 12.37 -7.95 -8.80
N GLY A 15 12.49 -6.72 -8.27
CA GLY A 15 12.88 -5.54 -9.05
C GLY A 15 11.72 -4.89 -9.81
N LYS A 16 10.47 -5.07 -9.36
CA LYS A 16 9.26 -4.46 -9.95
C LYS A 16 9.40 -2.96 -10.16
N GLY A 17 9.94 -2.23 -9.18
CA GLY A 17 10.13 -0.77 -9.26
C GLY A 17 10.89 -0.36 -10.51
N LYS A 18 11.96 -1.09 -10.87
CA LYS A 18 12.74 -0.81 -12.09
C LYS A 18 11.94 -1.05 -13.38
N ALA A 19 11.11 -2.08 -13.41
CA ALA A 19 10.23 -2.34 -14.55
C ALA A 19 9.14 -1.24 -14.67
N ILE A 20 8.58 -0.83 -13.54
CA ILE A 20 7.60 0.26 -13.46
C ILE A 20 8.24 1.58 -13.90
N ASP A 21 9.44 1.91 -13.43
CA ASP A 21 10.17 3.12 -13.84
C ASP A 21 10.42 3.20 -15.35
N GLN A 22 10.57 2.06 -16.03
CA GLN A 22 10.72 2.01 -17.49
C GLN A 22 9.39 2.18 -18.23
N LEU A 23 8.26 1.78 -17.62
CA LEU A 23 6.92 1.85 -18.22
C LEU A 23 6.20 3.16 -17.87
N ALA A 24 6.55 3.79 -16.75
CA ALA A 24 5.92 5.00 -16.25
C ALA A 24 5.96 6.17 -17.26
N PRO A 25 7.06 6.43 -18.00
CA PRO A 25 7.07 7.51 -19.00
C PRO A 25 6.07 7.34 -20.16
N GLN A 26 5.56 6.13 -20.37
CA GLN A 26 4.54 5.81 -21.39
C GLN A 26 3.11 5.80 -20.81
N SER A 27 2.99 6.03 -19.50
CA SER A 27 1.74 5.93 -18.75
C SER A 27 1.30 7.32 -18.29
N THR A 28 0.04 7.65 -18.53
CA THR A 28 -0.58 8.89 -18.02
C THR A 28 -1.06 8.74 -16.57
N TRP A 29 -1.25 7.51 -16.10
CA TRP A 29 -1.67 7.18 -14.74
C TRP A 29 -0.87 6.01 -14.19
N ALA A 30 -0.52 6.09 -12.91
CA ALA A 30 0.08 5.02 -12.13
C ALA A 30 -0.75 4.78 -10.87
N VAL A 31 -1.24 3.55 -10.70
CA VAL A 31 -2.17 3.19 -9.63
C VAL A 31 -1.59 2.06 -8.81
N ARG A 32 -1.33 2.31 -7.53
CA ARG A 32 -1.11 1.26 -6.54
C ARG A 32 -2.47 0.74 -6.09
N PHE A 33 -2.71 -0.55 -6.25
CA PHE A 33 -4.05 -1.12 -6.05
C PHE A 33 -4.16 -1.99 -4.79
N GLN A 34 -3.07 -2.31 -4.12
CA GLN A 34 -3.08 -3.13 -2.90
C GLN A 34 -1.91 -2.82 -1.98
N GLY A 35 -2.04 -3.30 -0.73
CA GLY A 35 -1.01 -3.26 0.28
C GLY A 35 -0.98 -1.89 0.94
N GLY A 36 0.16 -1.56 1.54
CA GLY A 36 0.37 -0.27 2.15
C GLY A 36 1.85 0.09 2.17
N ASN A 37 2.28 0.66 3.28
CA ASN A 37 3.69 0.96 3.51
C ASN A 37 4.57 -0.29 3.74
N ASN A 38 4.06 -1.52 3.67
CA ASN A 38 4.86 -2.76 3.70
C ASN A 38 5.50 -3.13 2.35
N ALA A 39 5.15 -2.40 1.29
CA ALA A 39 5.87 -2.47 0.04
C ALA A 39 7.04 -1.50 0.05
N GLY A 40 7.93 -1.61 -0.92
CA GLY A 40 8.98 -0.63 -1.12
C GLY A 40 9.51 -0.71 -2.54
N HIS A 41 9.84 0.43 -3.12
CA HIS A 41 10.68 0.51 -4.30
C HIS A 41 11.69 1.63 -4.10
N THR A 42 12.79 1.53 -4.81
CA THR A 42 13.87 2.51 -4.76
C THR A 42 13.90 3.23 -6.09
N ILE A 43 13.82 4.55 -6.05
CA ILE A 43 13.99 5.41 -7.23
C ILE A 43 15.30 6.17 -7.12
N VAL A 44 15.87 6.50 -8.27
CA VAL A 44 17.11 7.29 -8.38
C VAL A 44 16.78 8.58 -9.12
N VAL A 45 16.99 9.72 -8.46
CA VAL A 45 16.77 11.06 -9.01
C VAL A 45 18.10 11.82 -8.95
N GLY A 46 18.72 12.02 -10.11
CA GLY A 46 20.11 12.50 -10.18
C GLY A 46 21.04 11.53 -9.45
N ASP A 47 21.79 12.05 -8.47
CA ASP A 47 22.71 11.27 -7.62
C ASP A 47 22.06 10.78 -6.31
N THR A 48 20.78 11.09 -6.08
CA THR A 48 20.08 10.75 -4.83
C THR A 48 19.20 9.52 -5.00
N THR A 49 19.27 8.62 -4.04
CA THR A 49 18.44 7.42 -3.97
C THR A 49 17.34 7.61 -2.92
N LEU A 50 16.07 7.53 -3.33
CA LEU A 50 14.92 7.58 -2.42
C LEU A 50 14.24 6.22 -2.32
N LYS A 51 13.96 5.80 -1.08
CA LYS A 51 13.09 4.65 -0.79
C LYS A 51 11.68 5.12 -0.51
N LEU A 52 10.76 4.71 -1.37
CA LEU A 52 9.33 5.00 -1.28
C LEU A 52 8.55 3.70 -1.03
N HIS A 53 7.48 3.78 -0.24
CA HIS A 53 6.64 2.64 0.11
C HIS A 53 5.24 2.77 -0.44
N GLN A 54 4.59 3.92 -0.31
CA GLN A 54 3.19 4.11 -0.67
C GLN A 54 3.03 4.87 -1.99
N ILE A 55 3.83 5.93 -2.18
CA ILE A 55 3.81 6.71 -3.42
C ILE A 55 4.05 5.77 -4.62
N PRO A 56 3.25 5.83 -5.71
CA PRO A 56 3.51 5.05 -6.93
C PRO A 56 4.83 5.47 -7.60
N SER A 57 5.52 4.53 -8.24
CA SER A 57 6.84 4.76 -8.86
C SER A 57 6.77 5.75 -10.03
N GLY A 58 5.57 5.88 -10.64
CA GLY A 58 5.25 6.94 -11.60
C GLY A 58 5.49 8.38 -11.10
N VAL A 59 5.78 8.60 -9.82
CA VAL A 59 6.09 9.94 -9.26
C VAL A 59 7.24 10.63 -9.98
N THR A 60 8.20 9.88 -10.53
CA THR A 60 9.32 10.42 -11.31
C THR A 60 8.90 11.03 -12.67
N SER A 61 7.72 10.66 -13.17
CA SER A 61 7.16 11.17 -14.42
C SER A 61 6.16 12.30 -14.14
N ARG A 62 6.55 13.56 -14.38
CA ARG A 62 5.71 14.74 -14.05
C ARG A 62 4.33 14.77 -14.71
N ASN A 63 4.19 14.15 -15.88
CA ASN A 63 2.92 14.06 -16.60
C ASN A 63 2.06 12.85 -16.18
N CYS A 64 2.53 12.06 -15.22
CA CYS A 64 1.81 10.90 -14.71
C CYS A 64 1.02 11.28 -13.45
N ASN A 65 -0.29 11.08 -13.52
CA ASN A 65 -1.16 11.09 -12.36
C ASN A 65 -0.90 9.83 -11.52
N LEU A 66 -0.96 9.96 -10.20
CA LEU A 66 -0.63 8.95 -9.22
C LEU A 66 -1.88 8.66 -8.37
N VAL A 67 -2.17 7.39 -8.15
CA VAL A 67 -3.35 6.99 -7.38
C VAL A 67 -2.94 5.96 -6.32
N LEU A 68 -3.33 6.25 -5.08
CA LEU A 68 -3.41 5.27 -4.00
C LEU A 68 -4.82 4.68 -4.01
N GLY A 69 -4.99 3.50 -4.58
CA GLY A 69 -6.28 2.92 -4.94
C GLY A 69 -7.07 2.31 -3.77
N ASP A 70 -8.35 2.03 -4.05
CA ASP A 70 -9.36 1.45 -3.14
C ASP A 70 -8.86 0.20 -2.38
N GLY A 71 -8.01 -0.62 -3.00
CA GLY A 71 -7.53 -1.87 -2.40
C GLY A 71 -6.38 -1.67 -1.40
N MET A 72 -5.87 -0.45 -1.23
CA MET A 72 -4.79 -0.15 -0.28
C MET A 72 -5.29 0.04 1.16
N VAL A 73 -4.38 -0.19 2.09
CA VAL A 73 -4.41 0.28 3.49
C VAL A 73 -3.28 1.31 3.62
N ILE A 74 -3.62 2.57 3.89
CA ILE A 74 -2.68 3.69 3.77
C ILE A 74 -2.35 4.21 5.17
N ASP A 75 -1.06 4.32 5.51
CA ASP A 75 -0.58 5.01 6.70
C ASP A 75 -0.33 6.49 6.34
N PRO A 76 -1.17 7.44 6.79
CA PRO A 76 -1.06 8.85 6.39
C PRO A 76 0.23 9.52 6.87
N TRP A 77 0.79 9.09 8.00
CA TRP A 77 2.02 9.65 8.55
C TRP A 77 3.24 9.20 7.75
N VAL A 78 3.28 7.91 7.38
CA VAL A 78 4.35 7.42 6.49
C VAL A 78 4.25 8.02 5.08
N LEU A 79 3.03 8.29 4.60
CA LEU A 79 2.82 8.99 3.33
C LEU A 79 3.34 10.43 3.41
N ASP A 80 3.06 11.15 4.50
CA ASP A 80 3.56 12.51 4.71
C ASP A 80 5.09 12.56 4.75
N GLU A 81 5.74 11.63 5.47
CA GLU A 81 7.21 11.50 5.48
C GLU A 81 7.81 11.20 4.09
N GLU A 82 7.12 10.42 3.26
CA GLU A 82 7.53 10.18 1.87
C GLU A 82 7.40 11.45 1.02
N LEU A 83 6.30 12.18 1.17
CA LEU A 83 6.04 13.42 0.44
C LEU A 83 7.01 14.53 0.85
N SER A 84 7.32 14.69 2.14
CA SER A 84 8.32 15.66 2.60
C SER A 84 9.70 15.36 2.01
N ARG A 85 10.14 14.10 2.01
CA ARG A 85 11.42 13.72 1.38
C ARG A 85 11.43 13.94 -0.13
N TRP A 86 10.28 13.75 -0.79
CA TRP A 86 10.14 14.06 -2.21
C TRP A 86 10.20 15.57 -2.49
N GLU A 87 9.49 16.37 -1.70
CA GLU A 87 9.52 17.83 -1.76
C GLU A 87 10.93 18.37 -1.52
N ASP A 88 11.62 17.92 -0.48
CA ASP A 88 12.98 18.35 -0.15
C ASP A 88 13.96 18.10 -1.31
N LEU A 89 13.76 17.00 -2.05
CA LEU A 89 14.62 16.64 -3.17
C LEU A 89 14.25 17.36 -4.48
N THR A 90 12.96 17.57 -4.74
CA THR A 90 12.46 17.96 -6.08
C THR A 90 11.78 19.32 -6.14
N GLY A 91 11.40 19.86 -4.98
CA GLY A 91 10.57 21.06 -4.82
C GLY A 91 9.09 20.85 -5.21
N GLU A 92 8.66 19.61 -5.46
CA GLU A 92 7.31 19.30 -5.94
C GLU A 92 6.40 18.78 -4.82
N LYS A 93 5.15 19.24 -4.82
CA LYS A 93 4.05 18.75 -3.98
C LYS A 93 2.96 18.11 -4.84
N PRO A 94 3.05 16.80 -5.14
CA PRO A 94 2.11 16.19 -6.06
C PRO A 94 0.71 16.02 -5.45
N GLU A 95 0.55 15.99 -4.13
CA GLU A 95 -0.71 15.70 -3.46
C GLU A 95 -1.80 16.74 -3.75
N GLY A 96 -2.96 16.27 -4.22
CA GLY A 96 -4.09 17.12 -4.61
C GLY A 96 -3.96 17.74 -6.01
N GLU A 97 -2.75 17.78 -6.59
CA GLU A 97 -2.51 18.21 -7.97
C GLU A 97 -2.51 17.02 -8.95
N ARG A 98 -1.65 16.04 -8.69
CA ARG A 98 -1.51 14.82 -9.51
C ARG A 98 -1.41 13.53 -8.70
N LEU A 99 -1.26 13.59 -7.38
CA LEU A 99 -1.37 12.44 -6.48
C LEU A 99 -2.72 12.48 -5.76
N PHE A 100 -3.48 11.40 -5.92
CA PHE A 100 -4.82 11.25 -5.39
C PHE A 100 -4.91 10.02 -4.50
N ILE A 101 -5.67 10.17 -3.42
CA ILE A 101 -5.98 9.11 -2.46
C ILE A 101 -7.43 8.68 -2.71
N SER A 102 -7.65 7.39 -2.90
CA SER A 102 -9.01 6.87 -2.98
C SER A 102 -9.78 7.17 -1.71
N GLU A 103 -10.94 7.79 -1.85
CA GLU A 103 -11.90 7.97 -0.77
C GLU A 103 -12.28 6.62 -0.10
N ARG A 104 -12.12 5.50 -0.82
CA ARG A 104 -12.48 4.15 -0.36
C ARG A 104 -11.31 3.38 0.25
N ALA A 105 -10.08 3.89 0.17
CA ALA A 105 -8.93 3.26 0.80
C ALA A 105 -9.08 3.29 2.34
N SER A 106 -8.59 2.25 3.00
CA SER A 106 -8.64 2.15 4.46
C SER A 106 -7.47 2.92 5.09
N VAL A 107 -7.70 3.52 6.26
CA VAL A 107 -6.68 4.27 7.00
C VAL A 107 -5.98 3.35 8.00
N ILE A 108 -4.64 3.27 7.92
CA ILE A 108 -3.82 2.68 8.97
C ILE A 108 -3.63 3.73 10.07
N LEU A 109 -4.43 3.61 11.12
CA LEU A 109 -4.26 4.34 12.38
C LEU A 109 -3.13 3.77 13.25
N PRO A 110 -2.58 4.56 14.22
CA PRO A 110 -1.52 4.10 15.12
C PRO A 110 -1.86 2.84 15.91
N PHE A 111 -3.14 2.64 16.27
CA PHE A 111 -3.56 1.43 16.99
C PHE A 111 -3.28 0.14 16.20
N HIS A 112 -3.40 0.16 14.87
CA HIS A 112 -3.10 -1.01 14.05
C HIS A 112 -1.61 -1.39 14.18
N LYS A 113 -0.71 -0.40 14.26
CA LYS A 113 0.72 -0.62 14.46
C LYS A 113 1.02 -1.19 15.84
N TYR A 114 0.35 -0.66 16.87
CA TYR A 114 0.48 -1.19 18.24
C TYR A 114 0.03 -2.65 18.30
N TYR A 115 -1.11 -2.97 17.69
CA TYR A 115 -1.64 -4.33 17.62
C TYR A 115 -0.71 -5.28 16.84
N ASP A 116 -0.29 -4.88 15.64
CA ASP A 116 0.57 -5.68 14.75
C ASP A 116 1.95 -5.95 15.38
N SER A 117 2.51 -4.98 16.10
CA SER A 117 3.81 -5.13 16.76
C SER A 117 3.76 -6.02 18.01
N ALA A 118 2.59 -6.16 18.63
CA ALA A 118 2.38 -7.04 19.78
C ALA A 118 2.19 -8.51 19.37
N ASP A 119 1.65 -8.77 18.18
CA ASP A 119 1.45 -10.11 17.64
C ASP A 119 2.74 -10.65 16.98
N LYS A 120 3.29 -11.72 17.57
CA LYS A 120 4.58 -12.29 17.15
C LYS A 120 4.46 -13.53 16.24
N VAL A 121 3.25 -13.99 15.93
CA VAL A 121 3.07 -15.33 15.31
C VAL A 121 3.56 -15.37 13.86
N VAL A 122 3.25 -14.35 13.06
CA VAL A 122 3.51 -14.37 11.60
C VAL A 122 4.88 -13.77 11.26
N GLY A 123 5.44 -12.93 12.13
CA GLY A 123 6.65 -12.14 11.83
C GLY A 123 6.35 -11.00 10.85
N THR A 124 5.32 -10.21 11.14
CA THR A 124 4.88 -9.09 10.29
C THR A 124 5.88 -7.93 10.33
N THR A 125 5.67 -6.93 9.47
CA THR A 125 6.52 -5.72 9.44
C THR A 125 6.21 -4.74 10.59
N GLY A 126 5.23 -5.04 11.45
CA GLY A 126 4.77 -4.13 12.52
C GLY A 126 4.16 -2.83 12.00
N ARG A 127 3.77 -2.79 10.71
CA ARG A 127 3.28 -1.59 10.04
C ARG A 127 1.74 -1.46 10.08
N GLY A 128 1.03 -2.39 10.71
CA GLY A 128 -0.42 -2.33 10.88
C GLY A 128 -1.22 -2.82 9.67
N ILE A 129 -0.57 -3.48 8.70
CA ILE A 129 -1.21 -3.92 7.45
C ILE A 129 -2.31 -4.97 7.74
N GLY A 130 -1.95 -6.02 8.47
CA GLY A 130 -2.88 -7.11 8.78
C GLY A 130 -4.10 -6.63 9.56
N PRO A 131 -3.90 -5.91 10.69
CA PRO A 131 -5.02 -5.35 11.45
C PRO A 131 -5.90 -4.39 10.62
N ALA A 132 -5.33 -3.56 9.75
CA ALA A 132 -6.12 -2.67 8.91
C ALA A 132 -6.96 -3.45 7.87
N TYR A 133 -6.40 -4.50 7.25
CA TYR A 133 -7.19 -5.37 6.38
C TYR A 133 -8.25 -6.16 7.15
N ARG A 134 -7.96 -6.63 8.37
CA ARG A 134 -8.96 -7.26 9.24
C ARG A 134 -10.15 -6.32 9.48
N ASP A 135 -9.87 -5.10 9.92
CA ASP A 135 -10.90 -4.10 10.21
C ASP A 135 -11.74 -3.75 8.97
N ARG A 136 -11.12 -3.73 7.79
CA ARG A 136 -11.82 -3.60 6.49
C ARG A 136 -12.78 -4.76 6.25
N ILE A 137 -12.35 -6.01 6.44
CA ILE A 137 -13.17 -7.20 6.21
C ILE A 137 -14.28 -7.32 7.26
N GLU A 138 -14.01 -6.94 8.51
CA GLU A 138 -14.99 -6.89 9.58
C GLU A 138 -16.01 -5.74 9.40
N ARG A 139 -15.70 -4.76 8.54
CA ARG A 139 -16.49 -3.54 8.26
C ARG A 139 -16.54 -2.60 9.46
N VAL A 140 -15.43 -2.50 10.18
CA VAL A 140 -15.26 -1.63 11.37
C VAL A 140 -14.09 -0.65 11.24
N GLY A 141 -13.32 -0.75 10.15
CA GLY A 141 -12.22 0.16 9.84
C GLY A 141 -12.69 1.49 9.25
N ILE A 142 -11.90 2.54 9.46
CA ILE A 142 -12.14 3.87 8.91
C ILE A 142 -11.53 3.97 7.52
N ARG A 143 -12.28 4.44 6.53
CA ARG A 143 -11.78 4.84 5.20
C ARG A 143 -11.65 6.35 5.10
N PHE A 144 -10.93 6.85 4.11
CA PHE A 144 -10.75 8.30 3.92
C PHE A 144 -12.09 9.05 3.75
N THR A 145 -13.07 8.45 3.09
CA THR A 145 -14.41 9.03 2.93
C THR A 145 -15.21 9.11 4.23
N ASP A 146 -14.88 8.30 5.23
CA ASP A 146 -15.65 8.20 6.47
C ASP A 146 -15.19 9.25 7.51
N ILE A 147 -14.02 9.87 7.30
CA ILE A 147 -13.34 10.72 8.30
C ILE A 147 -14.22 11.89 8.76
N GLU A 148 -14.83 12.63 7.83
CA GLU A 148 -15.69 13.77 8.15
C GLU A 148 -16.92 13.36 8.96
N GLU A 149 -17.55 12.24 8.60
CA GLU A 149 -18.72 11.71 9.30
C GLU A 149 -18.35 11.28 10.72
N VAL A 150 -17.25 10.54 10.88
CA VAL A 150 -16.74 10.11 12.20
C VAL A 150 -16.41 11.32 13.08
N LEU A 151 -15.80 12.37 12.53
CA LEU A 151 -15.49 13.60 13.27
C LEU A 151 -16.75 14.38 13.68
N SER A 152 -17.84 14.23 12.95
CA SER A 152 -19.10 14.95 13.22
C SER A 152 -19.91 14.37 14.38
N ASP A 153 -19.63 13.14 14.81
CA ASP A 153 -20.36 12.44 15.88
C ASP A 153 -19.41 11.82 16.92
N SER A 154 -19.38 12.43 18.11
CA SER A 154 -18.56 11.94 19.23
C SER A 154 -18.87 10.51 19.65
N SER A 155 -20.12 10.05 19.47
CA SER A 155 -20.51 8.70 19.87
C SER A 155 -19.83 7.63 18.99
N ILE A 156 -19.66 7.90 17.70
CA ILE A 156 -18.93 7.02 16.77
C ILE A 156 -17.46 6.92 17.18
N ILE A 157 -16.85 8.03 17.59
CA ILE A 157 -15.47 8.06 18.08
C ILE A 157 -15.33 7.23 19.35
N ASP A 158 -16.20 7.44 20.33
CA ASP A 158 -16.17 6.73 21.61
C ASP A 158 -16.32 5.21 21.42
N ASP A 159 -17.28 4.78 20.58
CA ASP A 159 -17.49 3.37 20.26
C ASP A 159 -16.28 2.76 19.52
N THR A 160 -15.70 3.53 18.61
CA THR A 160 -14.50 3.12 17.87
C THR A 160 -13.30 2.94 18.80
N VAL A 161 -13.06 3.89 19.70
CA VAL A 161 -11.97 3.82 20.69
C VAL A 161 -12.20 2.66 21.66
N LEU A 162 -13.42 2.47 22.15
CA LEU A 162 -13.76 1.34 23.00
C LEU A 162 -13.44 0.00 22.34
N ARG A 163 -13.75 -0.15 21.04
CA ARG A 163 -13.41 -1.34 20.25
C ARG A 163 -11.90 -1.51 20.12
N MET A 164 -11.17 -0.45 19.75
CA MET A 164 -9.70 -0.48 19.61
C MET A 164 -9.02 -0.91 20.91
N ASN A 165 -9.42 -0.32 22.04
CA ASN A 165 -8.85 -0.66 23.35
C ASN A 165 -9.15 -2.11 23.76
N LYS A 166 -10.38 -2.61 23.52
CA LYS A 166 -10.70 -4.03 23.74
C LYS A 166 -9.83 -4.95 22.89
N GLN A 167 -9.56 -4.60 21.64
CA GLN A 167 -8.66 -5.38 20.78
C GLN A 167 -7.22 -5.34 21.31
N LEU A 168 -6.70 -4.18 21.71
CA LEU A 168 -5.35 -4.03 22.26
C LEU A 168 -5.13 -4.86 23.53
N GLN A 169 -6.14 -4.97 24.39
CA GLN A 169 -6.09 -5.83 25.58
C GLN A 169 -5.91 -7.31 25.22
N THR A 170 -6.45 -7.78 24.09
CA THR A 170 -6.29 -9.19 23.66
C THR A 170 -4.84 -9.57 23.33
N VAL A 171 -4.01 -8.59 23.02
CA VAL A 171 -2.57 -8.76 22.72
C VAL A 171 -1.67 -8.24 23.84
N GLY A 172 -2.24 -7.93 25.02
CA GLY A 172 -1.50 -7.48 26.20
C GLY A 172 -0.88 -6.09 26.06
N TYR A 173 -1.49 -5.20 25.26
CA TYR A 173 -1.07 -3.82 25.15
C TYR A 173 -1.84 -2.94 26.14
N ASP A 174 -1.12 -2.38 27.11
CA ASP A 174 -1.72 -1.74 28.30
C ASP A 174 -2.08 -0.26 28.11
N LYS A 175 -1.61 0.41 27.05
CA LYS A 175 -1.90 1.83 26.83
C LYS A 175 -3.24 1.99 26.12
N GLU A 176 -4.15 2.70 26.78
CA GLU A 176 -5.44 3.05 26.20
C GLU A 176 -5.35 4.26 25.28
N ILE A 177 -6.01 4.14 24.14
CA ILE A 177 -6.28 5.23 23.21
C ILE A 177 -7.45 6.04 23.75
N GLN A 178 -7.36 7.36 23.63
CA GLN A 178 -8.41 8.28 24.08
C GLN A 178 -9.20 8.83 22.88
N SER A 179 -10.47 9.15 23.06
CA SER A 179 -11.32 9.74 22.01
C SER A 179 -10.72 11.01 21.43
N SER A 180 -10.18 11.89 22.27
CA SER A 180 -9.50 13.12 21.83
C SER A 180 -8.25 12.87 20.99
N GLU A 181 -7.52 11.77 21.24
CA GLU A 181 -6.38 11.35 20.44
C GLU A 181 -6.84 10.92 19.05
N LEU A 182 -7.87 10.06 18.96
CA LEU A 182 -8.43 9.63 17.67
C LEU A 182 -9.01 10.82 16.88
N SER A 183 -9.79 11.69 17.51
CA SER A 183 -10.33 12.90 16.87
C SER A 183 -9.22 13.77 16.29
N SER A 184 -8.15 14.00 17.06
CA SER A 184 -7.04 14.85 16.62
C SER A 184 -6.26 14.22 15.46
N GLN A 185 -6.07 12.90 15.46
CA GLN A 185 -5.45 12.16 14.37
C GLN A 185 -6.29 12.24 13.08
N LEU A 186 -7.60 12.02 13.19
CA LEU A 186 -8.54 12.10 12.06
C LEU A 186 -8.62 13.52 11.48
N GLN A 187 -8.69 14.54 12.35
CA GLN A 187 -8.69 15.94 11.92
C GLN A 187 -7.40 16.28 11.16
N TRP A 188 -6.24 15.87 11.68
CA TRP A 188 -4.97 16.10 11.00
C TRP A 188 -4.91 15.46 9.61
N ILE A 189 -5.42 14.22 9.45
CA ILE A 189 -5.49 13.55 8.15
C ILE A 189 -6.33 14.37 7.16
N LEU A 190 -7.49 14.85 7.60
CA LEU A 190 -8.38 15.64 6.76
C LEU A 190 -7.74 16.98 6.37
N ASP A 191 -7.12 17.68 7.32
CA ASP A 191 -6.45 18.96 7.07
C ASP A 191 -5.28 18.78 6.09
N ARG A 192 -4.52 17.69 6.21
CA ARG A 192 -3.31 17.44 5.41
C ARG A 192 -3.62 16.94 4.00
N PHE A 193 -4.60 16.06 3.88
CA PHE A 193 -4.86 15.28 2.66
C PHE A 193 -6.24 15.52 2.03
N GLY A 194 -7.10 16.35 2.63
CA GLY A 194 -8.47 16.56 2.15
C GLY A 194 -8.58 16.96 0.68
N SER A 195 -7.61 17.74 0.16
CA SER A 195 -7.54 18.10 -1.26
C SER A 195 -7.18 16.91 -2.18
N ALA A 196 -6.46 15.92 -1.66
CA ALA A 196 -6.01 14.72 -2.38
C ALA A 196 -7.02 13.57 -2.33
N ILE A 197 -7.96 13.57 -1.38
CA ILE A 197 -9.02 12.56 -1.31
C ILE A 197 -10.00 12.77 -2.47
N LYS A 198 -10.15 11.75 -3.33
CA LYS A 198 -10.97 11.81 -4.55
C LYS A 198 -11.68 10.47 -4.84
N PRO A 199 -12.74 10.49 -5.68
CA PRO A 199 -13.35 9.27 -6.23
C PRO A 199 -12.45 8.67 -7.33
N THR A 200 -11.30 8.13 -6.94
CA THR A 200 -10.22 7.73 -7.87
C THR A 200 -10.64 6.66 -8.87
N GLY A 201 -11.51 5.72 -8.47
CA GLY A 201 -12.03 4.71 -9.41
C GLY A 201 -12.76 5.33 -10.60
N LEU A 202 -13.58 6.37 -10.36
CA LEU A 202 -14.24 7.12 -11.43
C LEU A 202 -13.23 7.89 -12.29
N MET A 203 -12.23 8.52 -11.67
CA MET A 203 -11.18 9.25 -12.39
C MET A 203 -10.41 8.33 -13.36
N VAL A 204 -9.98 7.17 -12.87
CA VAL A 204 -9.22 6.20 -13.69
C VAL A 204 -10.10 5.56 -14.76
N ASP A 205 -11.37 5.25 -14.47
CA ASP A 205 -12.32 4.75 -15.48
C ASP A 205 -12.58 5.77 -16.59
N LEU A 206 -12.74 7.06 -16.26
CA LEU A 206 -12.89 8.12 -17.25
C LEU A 206 -11.63 8.29 -18.10
N ALA A 207 -10.44 8.25 -17.49
CA ALA A 207 -9.18 8.28 -18.21
C ALA A 207 -9.07 7.13 -19.23
N LEU A 208 -9.36 5.91 -18.81
CA LEU A 208 -9.37 4.73 -19.70
C LEU A 208 -10.35 4.88 -20.86
N ARG A 209 -11.53 5.45 -20.63
CA ARG A 209 -12.53 5.73 -21.68
C ARG A 209 -12.09 6.81 -22.65
N ASN A 210 -11.28 7.76 -22.19
CA ASN A 210 -10.68 8.81 -23.02
C ASN A 210 -9.44 8.33 -23.79
N GLY A 211 -9.06 7.06 -23.65
CA GLY A 211 -7.90 6.48 -24.35
C GLY A 211 -6.56 6.76 -23.67
N GLU A 212 -6.57 7.23 -22.42
CA GLU A 212 -5.38 7.38 -21.60
C GLU A 212 -4.81 6.03 -21.16
N THR A 213 -3.53 6.00 -20.83
CA THR A 213 -2.78 4.79 -20.44
C THR A 213 -2.64 4.71 -18.92
N VAL A 214 -2.93 3.53 -18.37
CA VAL A 214 -2.92 3.26 -16.92
C VAL A 214 -1.96 2.12 -16.61
N LEU A 215 -1.02 2.38 -15.71
CA LEU A 215 -0.11 1.40 -15.14
C LEU A 215 -0.61 1.00 -13.75
N LEU A 216 -0.91 -0.29 -13.56
CA LEU A 216 -1.32 -0.87 -12.29
C LEU A 216 -0.09 -1.49 -11.61
N GLU A 217 0.38 -0.84 -10.55
CA GLU A 217 1.59 -1.19 -9.81
C GLU A 217 1.29 -2.19 -8.70
N GLY A 218 1.75 -3.44 -8.87
CA GLY A 218 1.66 -4.47 -7.84
C GLY A 218 2.73 -4.32 -6.77
N ALA A 219 2.33 -4.47 -5.52
CA ALA A 219 3.24 -4.65 -4.39
C ALA A 219 3.43 -6.15 -4.07
N GLN A 220 4.47 -6.48 -3.29
CA GLN A 220 4.80 -7.87 -2.91
C GLN A 220 4.95 -8.81 -4.14
N GLY A 221 4.78 -10.11 -3.97
CA GLY A 221 4.86 -11.10 -5.05
C GLY A 221 3.80 -12.18 -4.89
N ALA A 222 3.51 -12.91 -5.97
CA ALA A 222 2.41 -13.87 -6.06
C ALA A 222 2.44 -14.94 -4.94
N LEU A 223 3.62 -15.34 -4.46
CA LEU A 223 3.76 -16.36 -3.43
C LEU A 223 3.57 -15.81 -2.00
N LEU A 224 3.34 -14.50 -1.88
CA LEU A 224 2.89 -13.82 -0.66
C LEU A 224 1.39 -13.47 -0.70
N ASP A 225 0.66 -13.89 -1.72
CA ASP A 225 -0.80 -13.67 -1.79
C ASP A 225 -1.52 -14.35 -0.62
N ILE A 226 -2.55 -13.70 -0.06
CA ILE A 226 -3.29 -14.21 1.10
C ILE A 226 -3.96 -15.58 0.84
N ASP A 227 -4.41 -15.82 -0.39
CA ASP A 227 -5.13 -17.04 -0.78
C ASP A 227 -4.23 -18.05 -1.48
N GLN A 228 -3.33 -17.57 -2.34
CA GLN A 228 -2.53 -18.41 -3.25
C GLN A 228 -1.05 -18.53 -2.85
N GLY A 229 -0.63 -17.82 -1.81
CA GLY A 229 0.73 -17.84 -1.30
C GLY A 229 1.02 -18.97 -0.32
N THR A 230 2.19 -18.91 0.30
CA THR A 230 2.63 -19.88 1.32
C THR A 230 2.00 -19.60 2.68
N TYR A 231 0.67 -19.69 2.78
CA TYR A 231 -0.09 -19.43 4.01
C TYR A 231 0.43 -20.30 5.19
N PRO A 232 0.56 -19.76 6.42
CA PRO A 232 0.16 -18.42 6.88
C PRO A 232 1.21 -17.32 6.65
N PHE A 233 2.36 -17.62 6.06
CA PHE A 233 3.47 -16.67 5.91
C PHE A 233 3.33 -15.85 4.62
N VAL A 234 2.31 -14.99 4.60
CA VAL A 234 1.84 -14.21 3.44
C VAL A 234 1.46 -12.78 3.86
N THR A 235 1.24 -11.88 2.91
CA THR A 235 0.60 -10.59 3.19
C THR A 235 -0.91 -10.75 3.33
N SER A 236 -1.59 -9.79 3.96
CA SER A 236 -3.05 -9.81 4.14
C SER A 236 -3.83 -9.28 2.93
N SER A 237 -3.18 -9.17 1.78
CA SER A 237 -3.75 -8.64 0.54
C SER A 237 -3.68 -9.65 -0.60
N VAL A 238 -4.60 -9.53 -1.55
CA VAL A 238 -4.55 -10.25 -2.83
C VAL A 238 -3.57 -9.51 -3.75
N VAL A 239 -2.50 -10.20 -4.16
CA VAL A 239 -1.42 -9.64 -4.98
C VAL A 239 -1.70 -9.85 -6.47
N GLY A 240 -2.51 -10.86 -6.83
CA GLY A 240 -2.75 -11.26 -8.20
C GLY A 240 -3.46 -10.23 -9.10
N ARG A 241 -3.40 -10.47 -10.42
CA ARG A 241 -4.01 -9.64 -11.48
C ARG A 241 -5.50 -9.35 -11.23
N ALA A 242 -6.24 -10.32 -10.70
CA ALA A 242 -7.68 -10.17 -10.45
C ALA A 242 -7.98 -9.02 -9.48
N ASN A 243 -7.10 -8.78 -8.51
CA ASN A 243 -7.25 -7.67 -7.57
C ASN A 243 -6.80 -6.32 -8.17
N ALA A 244 -6.02 -6.30 -9.25
CA ALA A 244 -5.51 -5.07 -9.82
C ALA A 244 -6.63 -4.10 -10.25
N THR A 245 -7.66 -4.62 -10.92
CA THR A 245 -8.83 -3.81 -11.32
C THR A 245 -9.77 -3.55 -10.15
N HIS A 246 -9.94 -4.51 -9.24
CA HIS A 246 -10.81 -4.34 -8.07
C HIS A 246 -10.25 -3.24 -7.15
N GLY A 247 -8.97 -3.31 -6.81
CA GLY A 247 -8.28 -2.35 -5.97
C GLY A 247 -8.02 -1.00 -6.64
N ALA A 248 -8.14 -0.89 -7.96
CA ALA A 248 -8.11 0.37 -8.70
C ALA A 248 -9.51 0.96 -8.96
N GLY A 249 -10.59 0.20 -8.68
CA GLY A 249 -11.97 0.65 -8.90
C GLY A 249 -12.40 0.70 -10.37
N ILE A 250 -11.83 -0.16 -11.23
CA ILE A 250 -12.11 -0.19 -12.69
C ILE A 250 -12.62 -1.56 -13.15
N HIS A 251 -13.25 -1.61 -14.33
CA HIS A 251 -13.77 -2.85 -14.90
C HIS A 251 -12.64 -3.84 -15.29
N PRO A 252 -12.76 -5.16 -15.00
CA PRO A 252 -11.70 -6.15 -15.26
C PRO A 252 -11.30 -6.28 -16.73
N GLY A 253 -12.24 -6.02 -17.65
CA GLY A 253 -12.00 -6.01 -19.10
C GLY A 253 -11.07 -4.91 -19.60
N HIS A 254 -10.66 -3.95 -18.76
CA HIS A 254 -9.70 -2.92 -19.15
C HIS A 254 -8.25 -3.42 -19.15
N ILE A 255 -7.91 -4.54 -18.51
CA ILE A 255 -6.54 -5.07 -18.53
C ILE A 255 -6.28 -5.77 -19.86
N THR A 256 -5.19 -5.43 -20.53
CA THR A 256 -4.73 -6.19 -21.72
C THR A 256 -3.34 -6.75 -21.61
N GLU A 257 -2.49 -6.15 -20.78
CA GLU A 257 -1.13 -6.62 -20.58
C GLU A 257 -0.88 -6.85 -19.10
N CYS A 258 -0.11 -7.90 -18.82
CA CYS A 258 0.26 -8.28 -17.46
C CYS A 258 1.70 -8.79 -17.48
N PHE A 259 2.59 -8.03 -16.87
CA PHE A 259 3.99 -8.39 -16.69
C PHE A 259 4.17 -9.09 -15.35
N GLY A 260 4.69 -10.32 -15.38
CA GLY A 260 5.17 -11.03 -14.20
C GLY A 260 6.68 -10.87 -14.08
N ILE A 261 7.13 -10.11 -13.09
CA ILE A 261 8.55 -9.85 -12.86
C ILE A 261 9.12 -10.99 -12.01
N THR A 262 10.21 -11.57 -12.48
CA THR A 262 10.94 -12.64 -11.79
C THR A 262 12.42 -12.29 -11.72
N LYS A 263 13.06 -12.65 -10.61
CA LYS A 263 14.51 -12.54 -10.43
C LYS A 263 15.17 -13.87 -10.82
N ALA A 264 16.42 -13.81 -11.31
CA ALA A 264 17.19 -15.00 -11.72
C ALA A 264 17.44 -16.01 -10.59
N TYR A 265 17.29 -15.56 -9.35
CA TYR A 265 17.29 -16.36 -8.13
C TYR A 265 16.13 -15.93 -7.24
N CYS A 266 15.70 -16.79 -6.32
CA CYS A 266 14.64 -16.47 -5.38
C CYS A 266 15.20 -15.79 -4.14
N THR A 267 14.43 -14.87 -3.57
CA THR A 267 14.69 -14.26 -2.25
C THR A 267 13.39 -14.26 -1.47
N ARG A 268 13.46 -14.46 -0.15
CA ARG A 268 12.32 -14.36 0.75
C ARG A 268 12.71 -13.49 1.95
N VAL A 269 11.84 -12.54 2.29
CA VAL A 269 11.95 -11.77 3.53
C VAL A 269 10.89 -12.28 4.50
N GLY A 270 11.28 -12.46 5.76
CA GLY A 270 10.42 -13.02 6.79
C GLY A 270 10.38 -14.55 6.79
N ASN A 271 9.61 -15.11 7.73
CA ASN A 271 9.52 -16.55 7.94
C ASN A 271 8.75 -17.25 6.80
N GLY A 272 8.82 -18.58 6.78
CA GLY A 272 7.98 -19.45 5.97
C GLY A 272 8.77 -20.36 5.03
N PRO A 273 8.10 -21.35 4.39
CA PRO A 273 8.78 -22.32 3.55
C PRO A 273 9.55 -21.66 2.41
N PHE A 274 10.81 -22.05 2.26
CA PHE A 274 11.66 -21.65 1.14
C PHE A 274 12.45 -22.85 0.60
N PRO A 275 11.85 -23.67 -0.29
CA PRO A 275 12.43 -24.95 -0.70
C PRO A 275 13.81 -24.87 -1.39
N SER A 276 14.14 -23.71 -1.96
CA SER A 276 15.41 -23.45 -2.64
C SER A 276 16.35 -22.58 -1.80
N GLU A 277 16.13 -22.47 -0.49
CA GLU A 277 17.03 -21.75 0.41
C GLU A 277 18.41 -22.41 0.39
N LEU A 278 19.43 -21.59 0.13
CA LEU A 278 20.82 -22.03 0.17
C LEU A 278 21.35 -21.89 1.59
N SER A 279 22.09 -22.90 2.05
CA SER A 279 22.82 -22.79 3.32
C SER A 279 23.79 -21.61 3.26
N LEU A 280 23.75 -20.74 4.26
CA LEU A 280 24.74 -19.68 4.43
C LEU A 280 26.06 -20.21 5.01
N GLU A 281 26.02 -21.41 5.60
CA GLU A 281 27.18 -22.03 6.23
C GLU A 281 28.02 -22.84 5.24
N GLU A 282 27.47 -23.27 4.10
CA GLU A 282 28.15 -24.13 3.12
C GLU A 282 27.63 -23.92 1.68
N GLY A 283 28.48 -24.17 0.69
CA GLY A 283 28.09 -24.12 -0.73
C GLY A 283 27.91 -22.69 -1.28
N PRO A 284 27.17 -22.52 -2.40
CA PRO A 284 27.05 -21.22 -3.08
C PRO A 284 26.47 -20.10 -2.22
N GLY A 285 25.69 -20.44 -1.17
CA GLY A 285 25.10 -19.46 -0.26
C GLY A 285 26.14 -18.70 0.58
N GLN A 286 27.31 -19.30 0.86
CA GLN A 286 28.42 -18.59 1.53
C GLN A 286 28.88 -17.35 0.76
N HIS A 287 28.74 -17.35 -0.57
CA HIS A 287 29.19 -16.25 -1.43
C HIS A 287 28.12 -15.16 -1.64
N MET A 288 26.94 -15.33 -1.04
CA MET A 288 25.79 -14.43 -1.20
C MET A 288 25.47 -13.60 0.05
N ALA A 289 26.25 -13.76 1.14
CA ALA A 289 26.11 -13.02 2.39
C ALA A 289 26.80 -11.63 2.35
#